data_AF-A0A7Z0E569-F1
#
_entry.id   AF-A0A7Z0E569-F1
#
_cell.length_a   1.000
_cell.length_b   1.000
_cell.length_c   1.000
_cell.angle_alpha   90.00
_cell.angle_beta   90.00
_cell.angle_gamma   90.00
#
_symmetry.space_group_name_H-M   'P 1'
#
loop_
_entity.id
_entity.type
_entity.pdbx_description
1 polymer ?
#
loop_
_entity_poly.entity_id
_entity_poly.type
_entity_poly.pdbx_seq_one_letter_code
_entity_poly.pdbx_strand_id
1 'polypeptide(L)'
;MTSCISFRVIARASWLGDFRAAAYVERHWLERLEAETIHRYEMPAEDFEDLGDAGMWVCRRRVIPMERIAVSRLDREFASRWVELRVIDSLRPLKSLWNAGLHVSGIRLRNARDWE
;
A
#
# COMPACT_ATOMS: atom_id res chain seq x y z
N MET A 1 6.66 -11.93 -13.95
CA MET A 1 7.04 -12.00 -12.51
C MET A 1 6.55 -10.73 -11.85
N THR A 2 5.42 -10.80 -11.12
CA THR A 2 4.83 -9.64 -10.45
C THR A 2 5.61 -9.37 -9.17
N SER A 3 6.65 -8.54 -9.23
CA SER A 3 7.39 -8.13 -8.03
C SER A 3 6.54 -7.10 -7.27
N CYS A 4 5.91 -7.52 -6.18
CA CYS A 4 5.13 -6.59 -5.36
C CYS A 4 6.04 -5.64 -4.56
N ILE A 5 5.77 -4.34 -4.65
CA ILE A 5 6.49 -3.29 -3.93
C ILE A 5 6.07 -3.29 -2.45
N SER A 6 7.01 -3.06 -1.55
CA SER A 6 6.72 -2.89 -0.12
C SER A 6 6.15 -1.50 0.15
N PHE A 7 5.00 -1.44 0.81
CA PHE A 7 4.38 -0.19 1.24
C PHE A 7 3.99 -0.24 2.71
N ARG A 8 4.05 0.91 3.36
CA ARG A 8 3.68 1.06 4.77
C ARG A 8 2.89 2.33 5.00
N VAL A 9 1.70 2.23 5.60
CA VAL A 9 0.84 3.37 5.91
C VAL A 9 0.86 3.66 7.40
N ILE A 10 1.07 4.94 7.76
CA ILE A 10 1.02 5.45 9.13
C ILE A 10 -0.05 6.53 9.21
N ALA A 11 -0.96 6.41 10.17
CA ALA A 11 -2.03 7.38 10.42
C ALA A 11 -1.95 7.93 11.86
N ARG A 12 -1.44 9.15 12.02
CA ARG A 12 -1.66 9.96 13.24
C ARG A 12 -1.63 11.45 12.88
N ALA A 13 -2.74 12.12 13.15
CA ALA A 13 -3.08 13.46 12.62
C ALA A 13 -2.06 14.57 12.94
N SER A 14 -1.31 14.50 14.04
CA SER A 14 -0.42 15.61 14.45
C SER A 14 0.95 15.66 13.76
N TRP A 15 1.33 14.63 12.99
CA TRP A 15 2.67 14.52 12.35
C TRP A 15 2.62 14.55 10.81
N LEU A 16 1.42 14.66 10.25
CA LEU A 16 1.15 14.50 8.82
C LEU A 16 0.72 15.81 8.14
N GLY A 17 0.61 16.91 8.89
CA GLY A 17 0.10 18.18 8.35
C GLY A 17 -1.30 17.98 7.76
N ASP A 18 -1.48 18.38 6.50
CA ASP A 18 -2.75 18.24 5.76
C ASP A 18 -2.99 16.83 5.20
N PHE A 19 -2.03 15.90 5.31
CA PHE A 19 -2.16 14.54 4.81
C PHE A 19 -2.89 13.64 5.80
N ARG A 20 -3.73 12.73 5.28
CA ARG A 20 -4.48 11.75 6.09
C ARG A 20 -3.63 10.56 6.52
N ALA A 21 -2.58 10.25 5.74
CA ALA A 21 -1.66 9.15 6.00
C ALA A 21 -0.30 9.42 5.35
N ALA A 22 0.75 8.77 5.85
CA ALA A 22 2.04 8.69 5.16
C ALA A 22 2.31 7.26 4.69
N ALA A 23 2.64 7.10 3.41
CA ALA A 23 3.14 5.89 2.80
C ALA A 23 4.67 5.92 2.76
N TYR A 24 5.33 4.87 3.24
CA TYR A 24 6.80 4.76 3.20
C TYR A 24 7.24 3.69 2.23
N VAL A 25 8.28 4.01 1.45
CA VAL A 25 8.93 3.08 0.52
C VAL A 25 10.44 3.24 0.60
N GLU A 26 11.18 2.14 0.38
CA GLU A 26 12.63 2.21 0.31
C GLU A 26 13.09 2.77 -1.04
N ARG A 27 14.15 3.58 -1.03
CA ARG A 27 14.65 4.31 -2.20
C ARG A 27 14.89 3.42 -3.42
N HIS A 28 15.38 2.20 -3.21
CA HIS A 28 15.66 1.27 -4.30
C HIS A 28 14.40 0.78 -5.05
N TRP A 29 13.21 0.99 -4.49
CA TRP A 29 11.94 0.73 -5.17
C TRP A 29 11.38 1.94 -5.93
N LEU A 30 11.93 3.15 -5.72
CA LEU A 30 11.38 4.37 -6.31
C LEU A 30 11.39 4.31 -7.85
N GLU A 31 12.51 3.90 -8.44
CA GLU A 31 12.63 3.77 -9.90
C GLU A 31 11.56 2.86 -10.49
N ARG A 32 11.25 1.75 -9.79
CA ARG A 32 10.19 0.83 -10.22
C ARG A 32 8.79 1.42 -10.06
N LEU A 33 8.55 2.21 -9.00
CA LEU A 33 7.28 2.93 -8.85
C LEU A 33 7.02 3.93 -9.97
N GLU A 34 8.06 4.60 -10.43
CA GLU A 34 7.98 5.59 -11.50
C GLU A 34 7.83 4.94 -12.89
N ALA A 35 8.47 3.79 -13.10
CA ALA A 35 8.53 3.13 -14.40
C ALA A 35 7.40 2.12 -14.65
N GLU A 36 6.91 1.43 -13.62
CA GLU A 36 5.98 0.32 -13.79
C GLU A 36 4.52 0.76 -13.88
N THR A 37 3.70 -0.14 -14.45
CA THR A 37 2.25 -0.01 -14.53
C THR A 37 1.61 -1.23 -13.86
N ILE A 38 0.64 -0.98 -12.99
CA ILE A 38 -0.21 -2.03 -12.43
C ILE A 38 -1.60 -1.99 -13.07
N HIS A 39 -2.32 -3.10 -12.99
CA HIS A 39 -3.71 -3.17 -13.43
C HIS A 39 -4.63 -3.34 -12.23
N ARG A 40 -5.54 -2.39 -12.03
CA ARG A 40 -6.61 -2.46 -11.04
C ARG A 40 -7.85 -3.03 -11.70
N TYR A 41 -8.41 -4.06 -11.10
CA TYR A 41 -9.66 -4.68 -11.54
C TYR A 41 -10.78 -4.26 -10.60
N GLU A 42 -11.91 -3.82 -11.15
CA GLU A 42 -13.13 -3.58 -10.40
C GLU A 42 -14.02 -4.82 -10.48
N MET A 43 -14.52 -5.29 -9.33
CA MET A 43 -15.31 -6.51 -9.20
C MET A 43 -16.71 -6.16 -8.69
N PRO A 44 -17.77 -6.89 -9.12
CA PRO A 44 -19.10 -6.74 -8.53
C PRO A 44 -19.06 -7.14 -7.05
N ALA A 45 -19.72 -6.37 -6.19
CA ALA A 45 -19.64 -6.57 -4.73
C ALA A 45 -20.56 -7.69 -4.22
N GLU A 46 -21.58 -8.10 -4.98
CA GLU A 46 -22.71 -8.90 -4.48
C GLU A 46 -22.32 -10.26 -3.89
N ASP A 47 -21.26 -10.89 -4.42
CA ASP A 47 -20.81 -12.24 -4.00
C ASP A 47 -19.58 -12.23 -3.11
N PHE A 48 -19.12 -11.06 -2.71
CA PHE A 48 -17.99 -10.92 -1.82
C PHE A 48 -18.50 -10.87 -0.38
N GLU A 49 -17.93 -11.73 0.46
CA GLU A 49 -18.16 -11.77 1.89
C GLU A 49 -17.01 -11.08 2.62
N ASP A 50 -17.35 -10.21 3.57
CA ASP A 50 -16.37 -9.61 4.48
C ASP A 50 -15.85 -10.67 5.46
N LEU A 51 -14.53 -10.79 5.57
CA LEU A 51 -13.88 -11.70 6.50
C LEU A 51 -13.70 -11.09 7.90
N GLY A 52 -13.95 -9.80 8.07
CA GLY A 52 -13.64 -9.06 9.30
C GLY A 52 -12.14 -8.97 9.59
N ASP A 53 -11.29 -9.39 8.64
CA ASP A 53 -9.84 -9.45 8.77
C ASP A 53 -9.21 -8.35 7.92
N ALA A 54 -8.77 -7.27 8.56
CA ALA A 54 -8.02 -6.17 7.92
C ALA A 54 -8.66 -5.61 6.63
N GLY A 55 -9.99 -5.65 6.52
CA GLY A 55 -10.74 -5.20 5.35
C GLY A 55 -10.65 -6.14 4.13
N MET A 56 -10.37 -7.42 4.36
CA MET A 56 -10.32 -8.46 3.33
C MET A 56 -11.71 -8.99 3.01
N TRP A 57 -11.97 -9.16 1.71
CA TRP A 57 -13.22 -9.71 1.18
C TRP A 57 -12.92 -10.95 0.33
N VAL A 58 -13.78 -11.95 0.40
CA VAL A 58 -13.62 -13.19 -0.37
C VAL A 58 -14.86 -13.51 -1.18
N CYS A 59 -14.66 -13.93 -2.43
CA CYS A 59 -15.68 -14.60 -3.22
C CYS A 59 -15.23 -16.05 -3.47
N ARG A 60 -16.12 -17.02 -3.22
CA ARG A 60 -15.82 -18.46 -3.39
C ARG A 60 -16.12 -18.98 -4.80
N ARG A 61 -16.66 -18.12 -5.67
CA ARG A 61 -16.93 -18.43 -7.08
C ARG A 61 -16.06 -17.58 -8.00
N ARG A 62 -15.96 -18.00 -9.26
CA ARG A 62 -15.26 -17.19 -10.27
C ARG A 62 -16.05 -15.91 -10.51
N VAL A 63 -15.36 -14.78 -10.50
CA VAL A 63 -15.91 -13.46 -10.79
C VAL A 63 -15.23 -12.88 -12.02
N ILE A 64 -16.02 -12.32 -12.93
CA ILE A 64 -15.51 -11.57 -14.09
C ILE A 64 -15.42 -10.10 -13.68
N PRO A 65 -14.25 -9.43 -13.84
CA PRO A 65 -14.12 -8.01 -13.56
C PRO A 65 -15.06 -7.16 -14.41
N MET A 66 -15.65 -6.13 -13.80
CA MET A 66 -16.44 -5.12 -14.49
C MET A 66 -15.55 -4.12 -15.24
N GLU A 67 -14.38 -3.82 -14.67
CA GLU A 67 -13.43 -2.88 -15.26
C GLU A 67 -11.99 -3.32 -15.04
N ARG A 68 -11.10 -2.91 -15.96
CA ARG A 68 -9.64 -3.02 -15.81
C ARG A 68 -8.99 -1.67 -16.14
N ILE A 69 -8.45 -1.02 -15.12
CA ILE A 69 -7.73 0.26 -15.25
C ILE A 69 -6.23 0.00 -15.17
N ALA A 70 -5.47 0.52 -16.14
CA ALA A 70 -4.02 0.59 -16.06
C ALA A 70 -3.61 1.84 -15.25
N VAL A 71 -2.77 1.65 -14.24
CA VAL A 71 -2.27 2.71 -13.37
C VAL A 71 -0.76 2.75 -13.51
N SER A 72 -0.25 3.80 -14.16
CA SER A 72 1.17 4.11 -14.31
C SER A 72 1.57 5.26 -13.38
N ARG A 73 2.87 5.57 -13.27
CA ARG A 73 3.35 6.69 -12.43
C ARG A 73 2.83 6.58 -10.99
N LEU A 74 3.08 5.41 -10.39
CA LEU A 74 2.52 5.05 -9.08
C LEU A 74 2.97 6.01 -7.98
N ASP A 75 4.13 6.64 -8.15
CA ASP A 75 4.64 7.73 -7.32
C ASP A 75 3.64 8.87 -7.14
N ARG A 76 2.82 9.16 -8.17
CA ARG A 76 1.88 10.29 -8.19
C ARG A 76 0.49 9.97 -7.66
N GLU A 77 0.16 8.68 -7.55
CA GLU A 77 -1.17 8.23 -7.12
C GLU A 77 -1.45 8.50 -5.63
N PHE A 78 -0.43 8.73 -4.82
CA PHE A 78 -0.60 8.95 -3.38
C PHE A 78 -1.20 10.34 -3.08
N ALA A 79 -0.72 11.38 -3.77
CA ALA A 79 -1.10 12.76 -3.50
C ALA A 79 -2.60 13.01 -3.73
N SER A 80 -3.17 12.45 -4.81
CA SER A 80 -4.61 12.56 -5.10
C SER A 80 -5.51 11.95 -4.03
N ARG A 81 -4.95 11.08 -3.18
CA ARG A 81 -5.63 10.39 -2.08
C ARG A 81 -5.28 10.98 -0.71
N TRP A 82 -4.62 12.14 -0.67
CA TRP A 82 -4.17 12.79 0.56
C TRP A 82 -3.23 11.89 1.36
N VAL A 83 -2.43 11.08 0.67
CA VAL A 83 -1.38 10.26 1.25
C VAL A 83 -0.04 10.83 0.82
N GLU A 84 0.84 11.08 1.78
CA GLU A 84 2.20 11.53 1.52
C GLU A 84 3.10 10.33 1.22
N LEU A 85 3.75 10.27 0.06
CA LEU A 85 4.75 9.26 -0.23
C LEU A 85 6.13 9.71 0.27
N ARG A 86 6.66 9.03 1.28
CA ARG A 86 7.98 9.28 1.86
C ARG A 86 8.97 8.20 1.43
N VAL A 87 10.02 8.62 0.73
CA VAL A 87 11.10 7.74 0.29
C VAL A 87 12.24 7.78 1.30
N ILE A 88 12.64 6.60 1.81
CA ILE A 88 13.68 6.45 2.83
C ILE A 88 14.69 5.38 2.43
N ASP A 89 15.86 5.34 3.06
CA ASP A 89 16.88 4.35 2.68
C ASP A 89 16.63 2.96 3.28
N SER A 90 15.94 2.88 4.43
CA SER A 90 15.54 1.62 5.04
C SER A 90 14.26 1.78 5.87
N LEU A 91 13.34 0.80 5.77
CA LEU A 91 12.13 0.72 6.58
C LEU A 91 12.40 0.23 8.01
N ARG A 92 13.58 -0.34 8.29
CA ARG A 92 13.94 -0.95 9.57
C ARG A 92 13.73 -0.03 10.79
N PRO A 93 14.11 1.26 10.79
CA PRO A 93 13.92 2.14 11.94
C PRO A 93 12.44 2.31 12.32
N LEU A 94 11.53 2.13 11.37
CA LEU A 94 10.10 2.25 11.60
C LEU A 94 9.52 1.01 12.31
N LYS A 95 10.28 -0.09 12.53
CA LYS A 95 9.79 -1.29 13.24
C LYS A 95 9.28 -0.97 14.65
N SER A 96 9.89 -0.02 15.34
CA SER A 96 9.47 0.41 16.69
C SER A 96 8.06 0.98 16.73
N LEU A 97 7.53 1.48 15.61
CA LEU A 97 6.22 2.14 15.56
C LEU A 97 5.04 1.18 15.75
N TRP A 98 5.19 -0.13 15.54
CA TRP A 98 4.15 -1.10 15.90
C TRP A 98 3.88 -1.14 17.41
N ASN A 99 4.88 -0.79 18.21
CA ASN A 99 4.77 -0.76 19.67
C ASN A 99 4.31 0.61 20.19
N ALA A 100 4.19 1.62 19.31
CA ALA A 100 3.94 3.01 19.69
C ALA A 100 2.44 3.39 19.78
N GLY A 101 1.54 2.40 19.74
CA GLY A 101 0.09 2.62 19.75
C GLY A 101 -0.43 3.38 18.51
N LEU A 102 0.37 3.42 17.44
CA LEU A 102 0.02 4.01 16.16
C LEU A 102 -0.76 3.01 15.32
N HIS A 103 -1.75 3.48 14.55
CA HIS A 103 -2.32 2.65 13.49
C HIS A 103 -1.29 2.54 12.36
N VAL A 104 -0.64 1.38 12.28
CA VAL A 104 0.41 1.09 11.32
C VAL A 104 0.09 -0.20 10.60
N SER A 105 0.08 -0.16 9.27
CA SER A 105 0.00 -1.35 8.42
C SER A 105 1.25 -1.46 7.54
N GLY A 106 1.62 -2.68 7.18
CA GLY A 106 2.74 -2.94 6.28
C GLY A 106 2.42 -4.10 5.35
N ILE A 107 2.67 -3.90 4.07
CA ILE A 107 2.39 -4.88 3.02
C ILE A 107 3.72 -5.34 2.43
N ARG A 108 3.86 -6.66 2.26
CA ARG A 108 5.01 -7.32 1.61
C ARG A 108 6.38 -6.98 2.22
N LEU A 109 6.42 -6.71 3.53
CA LEU A 109 7.61 -6.29 4.26
C LEU A 109 8.83 -7.22 4.12
N ARG A 110 8.63 -8.50 3.76
CA ARG A 110 9.73 -9.41 3.36
C ARG A 110 10.61 -8.90 2.20
N ASN A 111 10.11 -7.95 1.41
CA ASN A 111 10.85 -7.32 0.32
C ASN A 111 11.59 -6.04 0.77
N ALA A 112 11.42 -5.64 2.04
CA ALA A 112 12.19 -4.56 2.62
C ALA A 112 13.58 -5.05 3.04
N ARG A 113 14.57 -4.16 2.95
CA ARG A 113 15.95 -4.46 3.30
C ARG A 113 16.07 -4.79 4.79
N ASP A 114 16.66 -5.95 5.08
CA ASP A 114 16.95 -6.43 6.45
C ASP A 114 15.70 -6.50 7.34
N TRP A 115 14.56 -6.88 6.74
CA TRP A 115 13.30 -7.10 7.45
C TRP A 115 13.21 -8.51 8.06
N GLU A 116 14.00 -8.75 9.12
CA GLU A 116 13.90 -9.96 9.97
C GLU A 116 13.21 -9.68 11.31
#